data_AF-A0A7C5JK78-F1
#
_entry.id   AF-A0A7C5JK78-F1
#
_cell.length_a   1.000
_cell.length_b   1.000
_cell.length_c   1.000
_cell.angle_alpha   90.00
_cell.angle_beta   90.00
_cell.angle_gamma   90.00
#
_symmetry.space_group_name_H-M   'P 1'
#
loop_
_entity.id
_entity.type
_entity.pdbx_description
1 polymer ?
#
loop_
_entity_poly.entity_id
_entity_poly.type
_entity_poly.pdbx_seq_one_letter_code
_entity_poly.pdbx_strand_id
1 'polypeptide(L)'
;VEIKWVDSEKIENNSAKQYLLDCDGVLVAGGFGERGVEGKIQAIQYARENKIPFLGICLGMQLAMIEYARNVLGIKEANSIEFDANTKEPVIFLIDEFIDAAGAKQIRTTTSPMGGTMRLGEYECNTKEGSNLREAYGISTIFERHRHRYEANPTYREALELNGMIITGESNGLIEAVEVVDHPWFLGVQFHPEFTSRLQSPNPSILTFVKKSLDLK
;
A
#
# COMPACT_ATOMS: atom_id res chain seq x y z
N VAL A 1 -19.89 -5.61 10.73
CA VAL A 1 -19.24 -4.99 9.56
C VAL A 1 -20.11 -5.28 8.36
N GLU A 2 -20.65 -4.25 7.73
CA GLU A 2 -21.35 -4.37 6.45
C GLU A 2 -20.36 -4.01 5.35
N ILE A 3 -20.19 -4.89 4.35
CA ILE A 3 -19.20 -4.68 3.29
C ILE A 3 -19.93 -4.15 2.06
N LYS A 4 -19.63 -2.90 1.70
CA LYS A 4 -20.06 -2.28 0.44
C LYS A 4 -19.02 -2.52 -0.64
N TRP A 5 -19.34 -3.39 -1.60
CA TRP A 5 -18.48 -3.63 -2.76
C TRP A 5 -18.60 -2.48 -3.76
N VAL A 6 -17.47 -1.84 -4.08
CA VAL A 6 -17.42 -0.74 -5.04
C VAL A 6 -16.47 -1.10 -6.17
N ASP A 7 -16.98 -0.99 -7.40
CA ASP A 7 -16.21 -1.21 -8.61
C ASP A 7 -15.39 0.05 -8.94
N SER A 8 -14.06 -0.09 -9.03
CA SER A 8 -13.17 1.04 -9.30
C SER A 8 -13.37 1.62 -10.69
N GLU A 9 -13.77 0.83 -11.69
CA GLU A 9 -14.07 1.35 -13.04
C GLU A 9 -15.28 2.30 -13.00
N LYS A 10 -16.22 2.09 -12.06
CA LYS A 10 -17.34 3.02 -11.86
C LYS A 10 -16.90 4.30 -11.18
N ILE A 11 -15.93 4.24 -10.27
CA ILE A 11 -15.37 5.46 -9.64
C ILE A 11 -14.67 6.28 -10.71
N GLU A 12 -13.83 5.67 -11.54
CA GLU A 12 -13.06 6.34 -12.59
C GLU A 12 -13.93 7.18 -13.55
N ASN A 13 -15.09 6.63 -13.91
CA ASN A 13 -16.06 7.29 -14.78
C ASN A 13 -17.00 8.27 -14.06
N ASN A 14 -16.96 8.33 -12.73
CA ASN A 14 -17.85 9.16 -11.91
C ASN A 14 -17.05 9.83 -10.79
N SER A 15 -17.65 10.02 -9.61
CA SER A 15 -16.97 10.58 -8.44
C SER A 15 -16.87 9.55 -7.32
N ALA A 16 -15.70 9.44 -6.70
CA ALA A 16 -15.50 8.61 -5.50
C ALA A 16 -16.53 8.92 -4.40
N LYS A 17 -16.91 10.21 -4.24
CA LYS A 17 -17.93 10.65 -3.28
C LYS A 17 -19.26 9.93 -3.45
N GLN A 18 -19.70 9.68 -4.67
CA GLN A 18 -20.98 9.02 -4.94
C GLN A 18 -21.05 7.61 -4.35
N TYR A 19 -19.89 6.93 -4.26
CA TYR A 19 -19.82 5.56 -3.81
C TYR A 19 -19.32 5.41 -2.37
N LEU A 20 -18.62 6.41 -1.83
CA LEU A 20 -17.91 6.32 -0.55
C LEU A 20 -18.47 7.23 0.56
N LEU A 21 -19.46 8.09 0.28
CA LEU A 21 -20.00 9.06 1.25
C LEU A 21 -20.55 8.42 2.53
N ASP A 22 -21.10 7.22 2.42
CA ASP A 22 -21.72 6.42 3.48
C ASP A 22 -20.77 5.36 4.06
N CYS A 23 -19.48 5.41 3.73
CA CYS A 23 -18.48 4.45 4.20
C CYS A 23 -17.68 4.99 5.38
N ASP A 24 -17.64 4.21 6.46
CA ASP A 24 -16.88 4.51 7.69
C ASP A 24 -15.39 4.14 7.59
N GLY A 25 -15.02 3.44 6.51
CA GLY A 25 -13.68 2.99 6.23
C GLY A 25 -13.54 2.60 4.78
N VAL A 26 -12.37 2.84 4.20
CA VAL A 26 -12.05 2.50 2.81
C VAL A 26 -10.91 1.50 2.79
N LEU A 27 -11.14 0.35 2.16
CA LEU A 27 -10.11 -0.66 1.91
C LEU A 27 -9.86 -0.77 0.40
N VAL A 28 -8.61 -0.60 -0.02
CA VAL A 28 -8.19 -0.86 -1.41
C VAL A 28 -7.35 -2.13 -1.40
N ALA A 29 -7.92 -3.19 -1.97
CA ALA A 29 -7.31 -4.51 -2.00
C ALA A 29 -6.20 -4.61 -3.07
N GLY A 30 -5.47 -5.73 -3.02
CA GLY A 30 -4.51 -6.10 -4.06
C GLY A 30 -5.15 -6.28 -5.44
N GLY A 31 -4.34 -6.24 -6.48
CA GLY A 31 -4.76 -6.43 -7.87
C GLY A 31 -3.55 -6.45 -8.79
N PHE A 32 -3.80 -6.64 -10.09
CA PHE A 32 -2.78 -6.64 -11.13
C PHE A 32 -3.33 -5.96 -12.39
N GLY A 33 -2.44 -5.32 -13.15
CA GLY A 33 -2.77 -4.63 -14.38
C GLY A 33 -3.45 -3.27 -14.18
N GLU A 34 -3.63 -2.57 -15.30
CA GLU A 34 -4.02 -1.14 -15.34
C GLU A 34 -5.50 -0.87 -15.07
N ARG A 35 -6.37 -1.88 -15.21
CA ARG A 35 -7.82 -1.67 -15.20
C ARG A 35 -8.32 -1.17 -13.84
N GLY A 36 -8.99 -0.01 -13.85
CA GLY A 36 -9.58 0.62 -12.67
C GLY A 36 -8.54 1.19 -11.70
N VAL A 37 -7.28 1.35 -12.12
CA VAL A 37 -6.22 1.95 -11.29
C VAL A 37 -6.55 3.40 -10.92
N GLU A 38 -7.00 4.21 -11.88
CA GLU A 38 -7.32 5.62 -11.62
C GLU A 38 -8.53 5.75 -10.69
N GLY A 39 -9.54 4.90 -10.82
CA GLY A 39 -10.65 4.86 -9.86
C GLY A 39 -10.21 4.50 -8.43
N LYS A 40 -9.22 3.61 -8.26
CA LYS A 40 -8.63 3.32 -6.94
C LYS A 40 -7.84 4.52 -6.41
N ILE A 41 -7.05 5.20 -7.25
CA ILE A 41 -6.33 6.42 -6.86
C ILE A 41 -7.31 7.50 -6.39
N GLN A 42 -8.43 7.70 -7.09
CA GLN A 42 -9.49 8.62 -6.68
C GLN A 42 -10.13 8.22 -5.34
N ALA A 43 -10.34 6.92 -5.09
CA ALA A 43 -10.86 6.42 -3.82
C ALA A 43 -9.88 6.69 -2.65
N ILE A 44 -8.57 6.51 -2.90
CA ILE A 44 -7.52 6.76 -1.91
C ILE A 44 -7.44 8.25 -1.59
N GLN A 45 -7.45 9.11 -2.63
CA GLN A 45 -7.49 10.56 -2.47
C GLN A 45 -8.70 10.97 -1.63
N TYR A 46 -9.89 10.44 -1.96
CA TYR A 46 -11.12 10.73 -1.23
C TYR A 46 -11.00 10.35 0.26
N ALA A 47 -10.48 9.16 0.56
CA ALA A 47 -10.27 8.73 1.94
C ALA A 47 -9.28 9.65 2.67
N ARG A 48 -8.13 9.95 2.06
CA ARG A 48 -7.08 10.82 2.63
C ARG A 48 -7.59 12.24 2.92
N GLU A 49 -8.32 12.84 1.99
CA GLU A 49 -8.78 14.23 2.10
C GLU A 49 -9.98 14.37 3.06
N ASN A 50 -10.85 13.37 3.12
CA ASN A 50 -12.02 13.37 4.02
C ASN A 50 -11.73 12.71 5.37
N LYS A 51 -10.46 12.37 5.65
CA LYS A 51 -10.01 11.77 6.91
C LYS A 51 -10.73 10.45 7.26
N ILE A 52 -11.13 9.68 6.24
CA ILE A 52 -11.82 8.40 6.40
C ILE A 52 -10.76 7.31 6.63
N PRO A 53 -10.85 6.50 7.70
CA PRO A 53 -9.90 5.41 7.95
C PRO A 53 -9.62 4.59 6.70
N PHE A 54 -8.34 4.35 6.42
CA PHE A 54 -7.90 3.75 5.16
C PHE A 54 -6.95 2.57 5.37
N LEU A 55 -7.22 1.45 4.70
CA LEU A 55 -6.30 0.31 4.59
C LEU A 55 -6.01 -0.02 3.11
N GLY A 56 -4.75 0.17 2.68
CA GLY A 56 -4.27 -0.25 1.37
C GLY A 56 -3.47 -1.54 1.45
N ILE A 57 -3.81 -2.56 0.66
CA ILE A 57 -3.14 -3.86 0.66
C ILE A 57 -2.44 -4.09 -0.68
N CYS A 58 -1.14 -4.39 -0.66
CA CYS A 58 -0.30 -4.65 -1.82
C CYS A 58 -0.44 -3.50 -2.84
N LEU A 59 -1.20 -3.72 -3.93
CA LEU A 59 -1.51 -2.68 -4.91
C LEU A 59 -2.15 -1.44 -4.25
N GLY A 60 -2.96 -1.60 -3.21
CA GLY A 60 -3.54 -0.48 -2.48
C GLY A 60 -2.48 0.43 -1.83
N MET A 61 -1.38 -0.12 -1.31
CA MET A 61 -0.26 0.66 -0.80
C MET A 61 0.47 1.38 -1.94
N GLN A 62 0.75 0.66 -3.02
CA GLN A 62 1.45 1.19 -4.19
C GLN A 62 0.70 2.39 -4.79
N LEU A 63 -0.61 2.26 -4.96
CA LEU A 63 -1.47 3.33 -5.45
C LEU A 63 -1.59 4.48 -4.46
N ALA A 64 -1.49 4.24 -3.15
CA ALA A 64 -1.48 5.31 -2.16
C ALA A 64 -0.22 6.18 -2.25
N MET A 65 0.94 5.57 -2.50
CA MET A 65 2.18 6.32 -2.74
C MET A 65 2.10 7.13 -4.04
N ILE A 66 1.54 6.55 -5.12
CA ILE A 66 1.32 7.26 -6.38
C ILE A 66 0.35 8.43 -6.21
N GLU A 67 -0.78 8.22 -5.53
CA GLU A 67 -1.76 9.26 -5.21
C GLU A 67 -1.09 10.42 -4.46
N TYR A 68 -0.31 10.11 -3.41
CA TYR A 68 0.37 11.11 -2.61
C TYR A 68 1.41 11.88 -3.41
N ALA A 69 2.20 11.18 -4.25
CA ALA A 69 3.18 11.82 -5.12
C ALA A 69 2.51 12.77 -6.13
N ARG A 70 1.40 12.38 -6.74
CA ARG A 70 0.67 13.21 -7.71
C ARG A 70 0.00 14.41 -7.07
N ASN A 71 -0.64 14.22 -5.92
CA ASN A 71 -1.55 15.21 -5.33
C ASN A 71 -0.90 16.09 -4.26
N VAL A 72 0.00 15.53 -3.45
CA VAL A 72 0.68 16.26 -2.37
C VAL A 72 2.03 16.78 -2.83
N LEU A 73 2.86 15.93 -3.46
CA LEU A 73 4.19 16.34 -3.94
C LEU A 73 4.14 17.09 -5.28
N GLY A 74 3.03 17.01 -6.01
CA GLY A 74 2.87 17.66 -7.32
C GLY A 74 3.59 16.94 -8.47
N ILE A 75 4.09 15.72 -8.26
CA ILE A 75 4.79 14.91 -9.26
C ILE A 75 3.75 14.25 -10.16
N LYS A 76 3.26 14.98 -11.17
CA LYS A 76 2.11 14.56 -11.99
C LYS A 76 2.35 13.29 -12.80
N GLU A 77 3.60 13.03 -13.21
CA GLU A 77 3.97 11.84 -13.98
C GLU A 77 4.23 10.60 -13.09
N ALA A 78 4.13 10.73 -11.76
CA ALA A 78 4.34 9.63 -10.82
C ALA A 78 3.49 8.41 -11.18
N ASN A 79 4.12 7.26 -11.40
CA ASN A 79 3.42 6.05 -11.80
C ASN A 79 4.14 4.76 -11.36
N SER A 80 3.49 3.63 -11.61
CA SER A 80 4.12 2.32 -11.58
C SER A 80 4.59 1.94 -12.98
N ILE A 81 5.79 1.35 -13.08
CA ILE A 81 6.23 0.76 -14.35
C ILE A 81 5.39 -0.45 -14.76
N GLU A 82 4.54 -0.97 -13.87
CA GLU A 82 3.51 -1.96 -14.22
C GLU A 82 2.48 -1.40 -15.20
N PHE A 83 2.12 -0.12 -15.05
CA PHE A 83 1.05 0.53 -15.83
C PHE A 83 1.61 1.42 -16.94
N ASP A 84 2.75 2.07 -16.69
CA ASP A 84 3.43 2.91 -17.67
C ASP A 84 4.93 2.62 -17.63
N ALA A 85 5.38 1.75 -18.54
CA ALA A 85 6.79 1.37 -18.65
C ALA A 85 7.72 2.53 -19.05
N ASN A 86 7.17 3.65 -19.55
CA ASN A 86 7.94 4.82 -19.99
C ASN A 86 7.85 6.00 -19.01
N THR A 87 7.23 5.83 -17.84
CA THR A 87 7.15 6.91 -16.85
C THR A 87 8.56 7.38 -16.46
N LYS A 88 8.73 8.71 -16.41
CA LYS A 88 9.96 9.33 -15.90
C LYS A 88 10.01 9.36 -14.38
N GLU A 89 8.89 9.07 -13.73
CA GLU A 89 8.71 9.16 -12.28
C GLU A 89 8.22 7.80 -11.73
N PRO A 90 9.06 6.75 -11.75
CA PRO A 90 8.70 5.41 -11.31
C PRO A 90 8.69 5.32 -9.78
N VAL A 91 7.59 5.76 -9.16
CA VAL A 91 7.35 5.62 -7.71
C VAL A 91 7.28 4.15 -7.32
N ILE A 92 6.74 3.31 -8.21
CA ILE A 92 6.67 1.87 -8.05
C ILE A 92 7.43 1.22 -9.22
N PHE A 93 8.38 0.34 -8.89
CA PHE A 93 9.33 -0.20 -9.87
C PHE A 93 9.52 -1.71 -9.68
N LEU A 94 9.99 -2.38 -10.73
CA LEU A 94 10.42 -3.76 -10.65
C LEU A 94 11.81 -3.76 -10.02
N ILE A 95 12.00 -4.51 -8.95
CA ILE A 95 13.33 -4.65 -8.38
C ILE A 95 14.19 -5.49 -9.31
N ASP A 96 15.25 -4.85 -9.80
CA ASP A 96 16.29 -5.56 -10.53
C ASP A 96 17.14 -6.41 -9.58
N GLU A 97 17.33 -6.03 -8.31
CA GLU A 97 18.18 -6.78 -7.36
C GLU A 97 17.38 -7.33 -6.17
N PHE A 98 16.87 -8.56 -6.25
CA PHE A 98 16.20 -9.18 -5.10
C PHE A 98 17.16 -10.09 -4.33
N ILE A 99 17.24 -9.93 -3.01
CA ILE A 99 17.85 -10.93 -2.13
C ILE A 99 16.78 -11.97 -1.81
N ASP A 100 16.93 -13.19 -2.32
CA ASP A 100 15.98 -14.27 -2.04
C ASP A 100 16.04 -14.72 -0.57
N ALA A 101 15.11 -15.58 -0.15
CA ALA A 101 15.03 -16.09 1.22
C ALA A 101 16.29 -16.87 1.67
N ALA A 102 17.20 -17.19 0.75
CA ALA A 102 18.49 -17.83 1.03
C ALA A 102 19.65 -16.81 1.14
N GLY A 103 19.38 -15.51 1.05
CA GLY A 103 20.39 -14.45 1.17
C GLY A 103 21.17 -14.19 -0.11
N ALA A 104 20.78 -14.75 -1.25
CA ALA A 104 21.47 -14.53 -2.52
C ALA A 104 20.92 -13.30 -3.26
N LYS A 105 21.80 -12.32 -3.53
CA LYS A 105 21.50 -11.19 -4.43
C LYS A 105 21.28 -11.70 -5.86
N GLN A 106 20.09 -11.52 -6.41
CA GLN A 106 19.79 -11.78 -7.81
C GLN A 106 19.60 -10.46 -8.55
N ILE A 107 20.56 -10.08 -9.39
CA ILE A 107 20.48 -8.95 -10.33
C ILE A 107 19.74 -9.42 -11.60
N ARG A 108 18.68 -8.75 -12.01
CA ARG A 108 17.72 -9.15 -13.03
C ARG A 108 17.02 -7.95 -13.64
N THR A 109 17.36 -7.61 -14.87
CA THR A 109 16.72 -6.52 -15.63
C THR A 109 15.38 -6.96 -16.24
N THR A 110 14.71 -6.02 -16.91
CA THR A 110 13.46 -6.19 -17.71
C THR A 110 13.48 -7.32 -18.76
N THR A 111 14.64 -7.94 -19.02
CA THR A 111 14.80 -9.09 -19.94
C THR A 111 14.77 -10.45 -19.24
N SER A 112 14.64 -10.48 -17.91
CA SER A 112 14.63 -11.72 -17.13
C SER A 112 13.28 -12.48 -17.23
N PRO A 113 13.26 -13.83 -17.23
CA PRO A 113 12.02 -14.59 -17.32
C PRO A 113 11.04 -14.26 -16.18
N MET A 114 9.75 -14.06 -16.52
CA MET A 114 8.65 -13.65 -15.63
C MET A 114 8.34 -14.54 -14.40
N GLY A 115 9.15 -15.58 -14.14
CA GLY A 115 8.98 -16.48 -13.00
C GLY A 115 9.77 -16.11 -11.74
N GLY A 116 10.79 -15.24 -11.84
CA GLY A 116 11.81 -15.10 -10.81
C GLY A 116 11.92 -13.75 -10.08
N THR A 117 10.94 -12.86 -10.24
CA THR A 117 10.87 -11.54 -9.57
C THR A 117 9.73 -11.43 -8.55
N MET A 118 8.97 -12.52 -8.38
CA MET A 118 7.86 -12.56 -7.44
C MET A 118 8.39 -12.75 -6.02
N ARG A 119 8.16 -11.76 -5.15
CA ARG A 119 8.29 -11.96 -3.72
C ARG A 119 7.09 -12.75 -3.22
N LEU A 120 7.35 -14.00 -2.81
CA LEU A 120 6.33 -14.97 -2.46
C LEU A 120 6.71 -15.71 -1.19
N GLY A 121 5.86 -15.62 -0.16
CA GLY A 121 6.11 -16.27 1.11
C GLY A 121 6.13 -15.29 2.26
N GLU A 122 6.64 -15.75 3.40
CA GLU A 122 6.73 -14.98 4.64
C GLU A 122 8.05 -14.21 4.70
N TYR A 123 7.98 -12.93 5.04
CA TYR A 123 9.14 -12.05 5.16
C TYR A 123 9.05 -11.23 6.44
N GLU A 124 10.21 -10.92 7.01
CA GLU A 124 10.33 -10.02 8.15
C GLU A 124 9.93 -8.59 7.74
N CYS A 125 9.24 -7.88 8.63
CA CYS A 125 8.97 -6.45 8.51
C CYS A 125 9.21 -5.78 9.87
N ASN A 126 10.09 -4.79 9.90
CA ASN A 126 10.39 -3.98 11.06
C ASN A 126 9.41 -2.81 11.14
N THR A 127 8.71 -2.69 12.26
CA THR A 127 7.66 -1.69 12.47
C THR A 127 8.22 -0.49 13.24
N LYS A 128 7.95 0.73 12.76
CA LYS A 128 8.46 1.98 13.36
C LYS A 128 7.74 2.30 14.68
N GLU A 129 8.49 2.64 15.72
CA GLU A 129 7.88 3.04 17.00
C GLU A 129 6.99 4.28 16.85
N GLY A 130 5.82 4.27 17.50
CA GLY A 130 4.83 5.34 17.42
C GLY A 130 3.97 5.33 16.14
N SER A 131 4.11 4.34 15.25
CA SER A 131 3.28 4.22 14.06
C SER A 131 1.97 3.45 14.31
N ASN A 132 0.99 3.62 13.41
CA ASN A 132 -0.25 2.84 13.43
C ASN A 132 0.04 1.34 13.27
N LEU A 133 1.03 0.98 12.43
CA LEU A 133 1.45 -0.40 12.27
C LEU A 133 2.02 -0.97 13.58
N ARG A 134 2.88 -0.23 14.27
CA ARG A 134 3.42 -0.66 15.57
C ARG A 134 2.34 -0.76 16.64
N GLU A 135 1.41 0.20 16.70
CA GLU A 135 0.27 0.16 17.61
C GLU A 135 -0.59 -1.09 17.37
N ALA A 136 -0.86 -1.41 16.10
CA ALA A 136 -1.67 -2.57 15.74
C ALA A 136 -1.04 -3.89 16.21
N TYR A 137 0.24 -4.12 15.91
CA TYR A 137 0.91 -5.39 16.22
C TYR A 137 1.49 -5.47 17.65
N GLY A 138 1.84 -4.35 18.27
CA GLY A 138 2.44 -4.30 19.60
C GLY A 138 3.90 -4.79 19.69
N ILE A 139 4.53 -5.14 18.57
CA ILE A 139 5.89 -5.69 18.51
C ILE A 139 6.73 -5.04 17.40
N SER A 140 8.06 -5.08 17.54
CA SER A 140 8.99 -4.40 16.63
C SER A 140 9.26 -5.08 15.31
N THR A 141 9.08 -6.38 15.29
CA THR A 141 9.41 -7.20 14.13
C THR A 141 8.28 -8.18 13.95
N ILE A 142 7.66 -8.14 12.77
CA ILE A 142 6.53 -8.98 12.39
C ILE A 142 6.93 -9.83 11.18
N PHE A 143 6.18 -10.90 10.93
CA PHE A 143 6.38 -11.76 9.78
C PHE A 143 5.07 -11.85 9.01
N GLU A 144 5.08 -11.40 7.76
CA GLU A 144 3.86 -11.31 6.94
C GLU A 144 4.09 -11.87 5.54
N ARG A 145 2.99 -12.21 4.87
CA ARG A 145 3.04 -12.93 3.59
C ARG A 145 2.93 -11.99 2.39
N HIS A 146 3.80 -12.18 1.41
CA HIS A 146 3.91 -11.40 0.19
C HIS A 146 3.50 -12.20 -1.04
N ARG A 147 2.97 -11.49 -2.04
CA ARG A 147 2.68 -12.02 -3.38
C ARG A 147 2.66 -10.89 -4.43
N HIS A 148 3.79 -10.23 -4.63
CA HIS A 148 3.94 -9.13 -5.59
C HIS A 148 5.30 -9.16 -6.29
N ARG A 149 5.44 -8.36 -7.34
CA ARG A 149 6.68 -8.20 -8.12
C ARG A 149 7.26 -6.80 -8.05
N TYR A 150 6.36 -5.82 -7.98
CA TYR A 150 6.72 -4.41 -7.94
C TYR A 150 6.84 -3.93 -6.50
N GLU A 151 7.73 -2.98 -6.31
CA GLU A 151 8.20 -2.50 -5.02
C GLU A 151 8.24 -0.98 -5.04
N ALA A 152 8.15 -0.38 -3.86
CA ALA A 152 8.21 1.07 -3.71
C ALA A 152 9.65 1.58 -3.87
N ASN A 153 9.84 2.59 -4.73
CA ASN A 153 11.15 3.16 -5.04
C ASN A 153 11.69 3.99 -3.87
N PRO A 154 12.79 3.58 -3.22
CA PRO A 154 13.35 4.28 -2.06
C PRO A 154 13.79 5.71 -2.37
N THR A 155 14.02 6.07 -3.64
CA THR A 155 14.38 7.43 -4.06
C THR A 155 13.33 8.47 -3.64
N TYR A 156 12.05 8.09 -3.51
CA TYR A 156 10.98 9.00 -3.11
C TYR A 156 10.82 9.13 -1.58
N ARG A 157 11.55 8.33 -0.79
CA ARG A 157 11.45 8.32 0.68
C ARG A 157 11.52 9.71 1.29
N GLU A 158 12.60 10.44 1.01
CA GLU A 158 12.84 11.73 1.63
C GLU A 158 11.73 12.73 1.31
N ALA A 159 11.32 12.80 0.03
CA ALA A 159 10.25 13.66 -0.41
C ALA A 159 8.90 13.32 0.24
N LEU A 160 8.58 12.03 0.40
CA LEU A 160 7.36 11.57 1.07
C LEU A 160 7.36 11.93 2.56
N GLU A 161 8.44 11.60 3.27
CA GLU A 161 8.54 11.81 4.72
C GLU A 161 8.51 13.29 5.08
N LEU A 162 9.21 14.15 4.33
CA LEU A 162 9.19 15.61 4.52
C LEU A 162 7.81 16.23 4.33
N ASN A 163 6.94 15.58 3.56
CA ASN A 163 5.59 16.07 3.26
C ASN A 163 4.49 15.29 4.00
N GLY A 164 4.83 14.43 4.96
CA GLY A 164 3.86 13.83 5.88
C GLY A 164 3.42 12.40 5.56
N MET A 165 3.89 11.78 4.47
CA MET A 165 3.75 10.33 4.28
C MET A 165 5.02 9.65 4.80
N ILE A 166 4.91 8.99 5.95
CA ILE A 166 6.04 8.34 6.62
C ILE A 166 6.11 6.84 6.29
N ILE A 167 7.33 6.32 6.23
CA ILE A 167 7.55 4.88 6.11
C ILE A 167 7.58 4.28 7.51
N THR A 168 6.75 3.26 7.73
CA THR A 168 6.49 2.70 9.06
C THR A 168 6.68 1.18 9.13
N GLY A 169 6.92 0.54 7.99
CA GLY A 169 7.28 -0.87 7.87
C GLY A 169 8.41 -1.04 6.87
N GLU A 170 9.45 -1.80 7.21
CA GLU A 170 10.60 -2.04 6.34
C GLU A 170 11.17 -3.46 6.41
N SER A 171 11.65 -3.98 5.28
CA SER A 171 12.36 -5.26 5.20
C SER A 171 13.63 -5.11 4.36
N ASN A 172 14.82 -5.19 4.96
CA ASN A 172 16.10 -5.13 4.23
C ASN A 172 16.21 -3.94 3.24
N GLY A 173 15.71 -2.76 3.63
CA GLY A 173 15.70 -1.54 2.81
C GLY A 173 14.50 -1.40 1.88
N LEU A 174 13.63 -2.40 1.79
CA LEU A 174 12.34 -2.32 1.11
C LEU A 174 11.29 -1.64 1.99
N ILE A 175 10.42 -0.87 1.36
CA ILE A 175 9.31 -0.19 2.02
C ILE A 175 8.11 -1.13 2.04
N GLU A 176 7.70 -1.54 3.24
CA GLU A 176 6.63 -2.52 3.48
C GLU A 176 5.35 -1.89 4.01
N ALA A 177 5.44 -0.71 4.60
CA ALA A 177 4.27 0.04 5.02
C ALA A 177 4.51 1.55 5.01
N VAL A 178 3.46 2.29 4.67
CA VAL A 178 3.41 3.75 4.67
C VAL A 178 2.18 4.25 5.41
N GLU A 179 2.30 5.41 6.04
CA GLU A 179 1.22 6.07 6.80
C GLU A 179 1.22 7.57 6.53
N VAL A 180 0.09 8.24 6.73
CA VAL A 180 -0.03 9.70 6.59
C VAL A 180 -0.20 10.32 7.98
N VAL A 181 0.74 11.15 8.41
CA VAL A 181 0.82 11.68 9.79
C VAL A 181 -0.37 12.53 10.18
N ASP A 182 -0.87 13.37 9.27
CA ASP A 182 -2.04 14.23 9.52
C ASP A 182 -3.38 13.49 9.36
N HIS A 183 -3.39 12.17 9.25
CA HIS A 183 -4.63 11.40 9.06
C HIS A 183 -4.99 10.60 10.32
N PRO A 184 -6.28 10.53 10.73
CA PRO A 184 -6.64 9.89 11.99
C PRO A 184 -6.32 8.39 12.02
N TRP A 185 -6.42 7.71 10.86
CA TRP A 185 -5.85 6.38 10.66
C TRP A 185 -5.66 6.05 9.17
N PHE A 186 -4.42 6.02 8.67
CA PHE A 186 -4.10 5.70 7.28
C PHE A 186 -2.94 4.72 7.24
N LEU A 187 -3.17 3.51 6.72
CA LEU A 187 -2.15 2.48 6.63
C LEU A 187 -2.17 1.83 5.24
N GLY A 188 -1.06 1.93 4.52
CA GLY A 188 -0.80 1.10 3.35
C GLY A 188 0.24 0.05 3.71
N VAL A 189 -0.01 -1.21 3.36
CA VAL A 189 0.92 -2.34 3.56
C VAL A 189 1.18 -3.08 2.26
N GLN A 190 2.41 -3.50 2.04
CA GLN A 190 2.82 -4.24 0.84
C GLN A 190 2.48 -5.74 0.95
N PHE A 191 2.52 -6.29 2.16
CA PHE A 191 2.10 -7.64 2.47
C PHE A 191 0.57 -7.82 2.40
N HIS A 192 0.14 -9.08 2.50
CA HIS A 192 -1.25 -9.52 2.50
C HIS A 192 -1.70 -9.97 3.90
N PRO A 193 -2.19 -9.04 4.76
CA PRO A 193 -2.65 -9.37 6.11
C PRO A 193 -3.83 -10.36 6.11
N GLU A 194 -4.56 -10.47 4.99
CA GLU A 194 -5.63 -11.43 4.81
C GLU A 194 -5.14 -12.89 4.83
N PHE A 195 -3.87 -13.16 4.52
CA PHE A 195 -3.33 -14.53 4.52
C PHE A 195 -2.98 -15.04 5.92
N THR A 196 -2.75 -14.14 6.87
CA THR A 196 -2.41 -14.45 8.27
C THR A 196 -3.60 -14.28 9.22
N SER A 197 -4.70 -13.65 8.77
CA SER A 197 -5.94 -13.52 9.54
C SER A 197 -6.66 -14.86 9.76
N ARG A 198 -7.13 -15.12 10.99
CA ARG A 198 -7.90 -16.32 11.39
C ARG A 198 -9.11 -15.92 12.23
N LEU A 199 -10.11 -16.80 12.31
CA LEU A 199 -11.36 -16.54 13.06
C LEU A 199 -11.11 -16.17 14.54
N GLN A 200 -10.22 -16.91 15.21
CA GLN A 200 -9.89 -16.70 16.63
C GLN A 200 -8.69 -15.75 16.83
N SER A 201 -8.03 -15.35 15.75
CA SER A 201 -6.84 -14.52 15.76
C SER A 201 -6.83 -13.67 14.49
N PRO A 202 -7.70 -12.65 14.39
CA PRO A 202 -7.73 -11.77 13.24
C PRO A 202 -6.38 -11.06 13.10
N ASN A 203 -5.96 -10.79 11.86
CA ASN A 203 -4.73 -10.04 11.64
C ASN A 203 -4.81 -8.66 12.32
N PRO A 204 -3.77 -8.23 13.05
CA PRO A 204 -3.82 -6.99 13.82
C PRO A 204 -4.09 -5.73 12.98
N SER A 205 -3.57 -5.64 11.75
CA SER A 205 -3.84 -4.51 10.84
C SER A 205 -5.32 -4.43 10.46
N ILE A 206 -5.92 -5.58 10.10
CA ILE A 206 -7.34 -5.65 9.73
C ILE A 206 -8.23 -5.36 10.93
N LEU A 207 -7.92 -5.93 12.09
CA LEU A 207 -8.68 -5.69 13.31
C LEU A 207 -8.64 -4.21 13.71
N THR A 208 -7.47 -3.58 13.63
CA THR A 208 -7.28 -2.16 13.99
C THR A 208 -8.00 -1.25 13.00
N PHE A 209 -7.93 -1.54 11.69
CA PHE A 209 -8.73 -0.83 10.68
C PHE A 209 -10.21 -0.81 11.03
N VAL A 210 -10.80 -1.99 11.30
CA VAL A 210 -12.23 -2.10 11.64
C VAL A 210 -12.56 -1.33 12.92
N LYS A 211 -11.71 -1.39 13.96
CA LYS A 211 -11.90 -0.61 15.18
C LYS A 211 -11.89 0.89 14.89
N LYS A 212 -10.89 1.38 14.16
CA LYS A 212 -10.75 2.80 13.83
C LYS A 212 -11.90 3.30 12.96
N SER A 213 -12.42 2.48 12.05
CA SER A 213 -13.67 2.77 11.32
C SER A 213 -14.92 2.85 12.18
N LEU A 214 -14.96 2.18 13.33
CA LEU A 214 -16.07 2.30 14.27
C LEU A 214 -15.93 3.54 15.17
N ASP A 215 -14.71 3.85 15.60
CA ASP A 215 -14.42 4.89 16.58
C ASP A 215 -14.38 6.31 15.97
N LEU A 216 -14.00 6.43 14.69
CA LEU A 216 -13.79 7.70 13.99
C LEU A 216 -14.98 8.12 13.11
N LYS A 217 -16.17 7.61 13.44
CA LYS A 217 -17.44 7.96 12.80
C LYS A 217 -17.82 9.43 12.99
#